data_AF-A0A2W2C357-F1
#
_entry.id   AF-A0A2W2C357-F1
#
_cell.length_a   1.000
_cell.length_b   1.000
_cell.length_c   1.000
_cell.angle_alpha   90.00
_cell.angle_beta   90.00
_cell.angle_gamma   90.00
#
_symmetry.space_group_name_H-M   'P 1'
#
loop_
_entity.id
_entity.type
_entity.pdbx_description
1 polymer ?
#
loop_
_entity_poly.entity_id
_entity_poly.type
_entity_poly.pdbx_seq_one_letter_code
_entity_poly.pdbx_strand_id
1 'polypeptide(L)'
;MPAWRERDLRSVSGGAETSIEFVNLRSRPVILYWIDHQGRRRQYAVIQPGQSHRQQTYVGHPWVVTNGRGQALVCFEPTRTPARAEIG
;
A
#
# COMPACT_ATOMS: atom_id res chain seq x y z
N MET A 1 1.89 6.73 -6.34
CA MET A 1 3.11 6.58 -7.17
C MET A 1 2.90 5.46 -8.19
N PRO A 2 3.52 5.52 -9.37
CA PRO A 2 3.45 4.44 -10.35
C PRO A 2 3.99 3.11 -9.80
N ALA A 3 3.49 1.97 -10.30
CA ALA A 3 3.89 0.63 -9.87
C ALA A 3 5.40 0.33 -10.04
N TRP A 4 6.05 0.87 -11.07
CA TRP A 4 7.47 0.59 -11.34
C TRP A 4 8.40 1.06 -10.21
N ARG A 5 7.97 2.05 -9.42
CA ARG A 5 8.73 2.55 -8.26
C ARG A 5 8.98 1.48 -7.22
N GLU A 6 8.13 0.46 -7.15
CA GLU A 6 8.22 -0.62 -6.15
C GLU A 6 9.64 -1.19 -6.03
N ARG A 7 10.36 -1.33 -7.15
CA ARG A 7 11.71 -1.90 -7.22
C ARG A 7 12.75 -1.11 -6.40
N ASP A 8 12.47 0.16 -6.16
CA ASP A 8 13.36 1.09 -5.46
C ASP A 8 12.88 1.36 -4.01
N LEU A 9 11.75 0.78 -3.60
CA LEU A 9 11.14 1.02 -2.28
C LEU A 9 11.69 0.07 -1.23
N ARG A 10 11.90 0.62 -0.03
CA ARG A 10 12.24 -0.10 1.19
C ARG A 10 11.86 0.76 2.38
N SER A 11 11.41 0.13 3.45
CA SER A 11 11.05 0.88 4.66
C SER A 11 12.24 1.51 5.35
N VAL A 12 12.00 2.69 5.93
CA VAL A 12 12.92 3.38 6.83
C VAL A 12 12.23 3.65 8.17
N SER A 13 12.98 3.51 9.26
CA SER A 13 12.47 3.72 10.62
C SER A 13 12.54 5.19 11.05
N GLY A 14 11.85 5.54 12.13
CA GLY A 14 11.88 6.88 12.74
C GLY A 14 10.88 7.87 12.15
N GLY A 15 10.01 7.43 11.24
CA GLY A 15 8.90 8.24 10.74
C GLY A 15 7.76 8.38 11.75
N ALA A 16 7.00 9.46 11.63
CA ALA A 16 5.81 9.70 12.43
C ALA A 16 4.72 8.66 12.13
N GLU A 17 3.93 8.31 13.15
CA GLU A 17 2.76 7.45 13.00
C GLU A 17 1.66 8.14 12.18
N THR A 18 0.97 7.39 11.33
CA THR A 18 -0.10 7.87 10.45
C THR A 18 -1.02 6.70 10.04
N SER A 19 -2.02 6.93 9.20
CA SER A 19 -2.82 5.86 8.62
C SER A 19 -3.22 6.13 7.18
N ILE A 20 -3.43 5.06 6.42
CA ILE A 20 -4.00 5.13 5.08
C ILE A 20 -5.28 4.29 5.05
N GLU A 21 -6.37 4.86 4.56
CA GLU A 21 -7.55 4.11 4.15
C GLU A 21 -7.43 3.74 2.67
N PHE A 22 -7.21 2.46 2.38
CA PHE A 22 -7.16 1.94 1.02
C PHE A 22 -8.55 1.55 0.57
N VAL A 23 -9.01 2.08 -0.57
CA VAL A 23 -10.35 1.81 -1.10
C VAL A 23 -10.25 1.17 -2.47
N ASN A 24 -10.77 -0.04 -2.61
CA ASN A 24 -10.77 -0.77 -3.87
C ASN A 24 -11.99 -0.37 -4.72
N LEU A 25 -11.78 0.51 -5.69
CA LEU A 25 -12.79 0.91 -6.66
C LEU A 25 -12.82 -0.01 -7.90
N ARG A 26 -11.96 -1.03 -7.95
CA ARG A 26 -11.92 -2.00 -9.04
C ARG A 26 -13.04 -3.03 -8.89
N SER A 27 -13.42 -3.63 -10.01
CA SER A 27 -14.36 -4.77 -10.05
C SER A 27 -13.73 -6.12 -9.65
N ARG A 28 -12.46 -6.13 -9.22
CA ARG A 28 -11.73 -7.33 -8.80
C ARG A 28 -11.01 -7.09 -7.47
N PRO A 29 -10.75 -8.14 -6.67
CA PRO A 29 -9.97 -8.01 -5.45
C PRO A 29 -8.56 -7.50 -5.74
N VAL A 30 -8.03 -6.74 -4.80
CA VAL A 30 -6.63 -6.31 -4.78
C VAL A 30 -5.95 -6.79 -3.51
N ILE A 31 -4.64 -6.97 -3.58
CA ILE A 31 -3.84 -7.42 -2.44
C ILE A 31 -2.94 -6.26 -2.01
N LEU A 32 -3.02 -5.91 -0.73
CA LEU A 32 -2.25 -4.85 -0.10
C LEU A 32 -1.00 -5.44 0.57
N TYR A 33 0.16 -4.90 0.20
CA TYR A 33 1.44 -5.27 0.78
C TYR A 33 2.16 -4.05 1.35
N TRP A 34 2.78 -4.23 2.50
CA TRP A 34 3.85 -3.37 2.99
C TRP A 34 5.17 -3.80 2.33
N ILE A 35 6.03 -2.85 1.99
CA ILE A 35 7.40 -3.14 1.55
C ILE A 35 8.33 -3.00 2.76
N ASP A 36 8.88 -4.12 3.23
CA ASP A 36 9.71 -4.16 4.44
C ASP A 36 11.09 -3.48 4.26
N HIS A 37 11.88 -3.47 5.33
CA HIS A 37 13.22 -2.86 5.33
C HIS A 37 14.20 -3.51 4.34
N GLN A 38 13.93 -4.74 3.91
CA GLN A 38 14.70 -5.45 2.88
C GLN A 38 14.11 -5.29 1.47
N GLY A 39 13.09 -4.44 1.29
CA GLY A 39 12.40 -4.26 0.02
C GLY A 39 11.47 -5.42 -0.36
N ARG A 40 11.12 -6.29 0.60
CA ARG A 40 10.27 -7.46 0.34
C ARG A 40 8.82 -7.16 0.70
N ARG A 41 7.91 -7.66 -0.12
CA ARG A 41 6.46 -7.59 0.15
C ARG A 41 6.09 -8.39 1.39
N ARG A 42 5.33 -7.78 2.29
CA ARG A 42 4.63 -8.42 3.40
C ARG A 42 3.14 -8.18 3.22
N GLN A 43 2.38 -9.26 3.05
CA GLN A 43 0.95 -9.15 2.81
C GLN A 43 0.23 -8.71 4.09
N TYR A 44 -0.68 -7.75 3.97
CA TYR A 44 -1.51 -7.29 5.07
C TYR A 44 -2.99 -7.60 4.86
N ALA A 45 -3.51 -7.35 3.67
CA ALA A 45 -4.94 -7.50 3.42
C ALA A 45 -5.24 -7.89 1.97
N VAL A 46 -6.39 -8.54 1.79
CA VAL A 46 -7.07 -8.65 0.50
C VAL A 46 -8.30 -7.76 0.58
N ILE A 47 -8.40 -6.75 -0.30
CA ILE A 47 -9.50 -5.79 -0.30
C ILE A 47 -10.45 -6.17 -1.43
N GLN A 48 -11.67 -6.57 -1.07
CA GLN A 48 -12.71 -6.95 -2.03
C GLN A 48 -13.21 -5.75 -2.84
N PRO A 49 -13.83 -5.96 -4.02
CA PRO A 49 -14.45 -4.88 -4.79
C PRO A 49 -15.40 -4.02 -3.95
N GLY A 50 -15.24 -2.69 -4.03
CA GLY A 50 -16.05 -1.71 -3.30
C GLY A 50 -15.77 -1.62 -1.80
N GLN A 51 -14.83 -2.41 -1.26
CA GLN A 51 -14.48 -2.37 0.16
C GLN A 51 -13.28 -1.45 0.42
N SER A 52 -13.12 -1.06 1.70
CA SER A 52 -11.95 -0.36 2.18
C SER A 52 -11.22 -1.11 3.30
N HIS A 53 -9.93 -0.83 3.47
CA HIS A 53 -9.10 -1.32 4.56
C HIS A 53 -8.28 -0.16 5.12
N ARG A 54 -8.48 0.17 6.40
CA ARG A 54 -7.68 1.17 7.09
C ARG A 54 -6.47 0.53 7.74
N GLN A 55 -5.29 1.04 7.40
CA GLN A 55 -4.03 0.53 7.90
C GLN A 55 -3.27 1.62 8.66
N GLN A 56 -3.01 1.36 9.95
CA GLN A 56 -2.04 2.15 10.72
C GLN A 56 -0.63 1.86 10.19
N THR A 57 0.17 2.90 10.00
CA THR A 57 1.50 2.82 9.38
C THR A 57 2.39 3.97 9.85
N TYR A 58 3.60 4.05 9.35
CA TYR A 58 4.53 5.14 9.62
C TYR A 58 4.96 5.84 8.32
N VAL A 59 5.33 7.11 8.41
CA VAL A 59 6.04 7.80 7.33
C VAL A 59 7.33 7.03 6.99
N GLY A 60 7.63 6.82 5.72
CA GLY A 60 8.75 5.97 5.30
C GLY A 60 8.41 4.48 5.22
N HIS A 61 7.14 4.09 5.40
CA HIS A 61 6.66 2.72 5.17
C HIS A 61 5.88 2.63 3.85
N PRO A 62 6.55 2.38 2.70
CA PRO A 62 5.88 2.27 1.43
C PRO A 62 4.96 1.05 1.36
N TRP A 63 3.86 1.22 0.62
CA TRP A 63 2.88 0.19 0.33
C TRP A 63 2.78 -0.06 -1.16
N VAL A 64 2.54 -1.30 -1.56
CA VAL A 64 2.18 -1.66 -2.94
C VAL A 64 0.87 -2.42 -2.96
N VAL A 65 0.03 -2.09 -3.93
CA VAL A 65 -1.19 -2.82 -4.23
C VAL A 65 -0.98 -3.63 -5.50
N THR A 66 -1.34 -4.92 -5.47
CA THR A 66 -1.27 -5.81 -6.65
C THR A 66 -2.64 -6.37 -7.02
N ASN A 67 -2.74 -6.91 -8.23
CA ASN A 67 -3.83 -7.81 -8.58
C ASN A 67 -3.59 -9.24 -8.01
N GLY A 68 -4.55 -10.14 -8.20
CA GLY A 68 -4.44 -11.55 -7.79
C GLY A 68 -3.37 -12.38 -8.50
N ARG A 69 -2.70 -11.84 -9.53
CA ARG A 69 -1.55 -12.46 -10.21
C ARG A 69 -0.21 -11.94 -9.69
N GLY A 70 -0.23 -11.08 -8.66
CA GLY A 70 0.97 -10.46 -8.08
C GLY A 70 1.55 -9.30 -8.89
N GLN A 71 0.88 -8.85 -9.97
CA GLN A 71 1.32 -7.68 -10.72
C GLN A 71 0.97 -6.41 -9.95
N ALA A 72 1.98 -5.57 -9.71
CA ALA A 72 1.81 -4.28 -9.05
C ALA A 72 0.96 -3.32 -9.90
N LEU A 73 0.01 -2.67 -9.24
CA LEU A 73 -0.92 -1.71 -9.81
C LEU A 73 -0.50 -0.28 -9.45
N VAL A 74 -0.16 -0.05 -8.19
CA VAL A 74 0.16 1.26 -7.65
C VAL A 74 0.97 1.14 -6.35
N CYS A 75 1.83 2.11 -6.09
CA CYS A 75 2.55 2.26 -4.82
C CYS A 75 2.10 3.50 -4.06
N PHE A 76 2.14 3.47 -2.73
CA PHE A 76 1.77 4.56 -1.84
C PHE A 76 2.86 4.82 -0.82
N GLU A 77 3.17 6.09 -0.59
CA GLU A 77 4.09 6.54 0.45
C GLU A 77 3.27 7.29 1.50
N PRO A 78 3.26 6.85 2.77
CA PRO A 78 2.54 7.56 3.82
C PRO A 78 3.15 8.93 4.10
N THR A 79 2.29 9.93 4.29
CA THR A 79 2.69 11.26 4.78
C THR A 79 2.29 11.41 6.25
N ARG A 80 2.71 12.50 6.89
CA ARG A 80 2.46 12.75 8.33
C ARG A 80 0.98 12.86 8.70
N THR A 81 0.10 13.03 7.71
CA THR A 81 -1.34 13.16 7.90
C THR A 81 -2.06 11.91 7.39
N PRO A 82 -3.07 11.40 8.10
CA PRO A 82 -3.91 10.33 7.58
C PRO A 82 -4.45 10.66 6.19
N ALA A 83 -4.48 9.66 5.32
CA ALA A 83 -4.87 9.84 3.93
C ALA A 83 -5.83 8.73 3.45
N ARG A 84 -6.56 9.01 2.36
CA ARG A 84 -7.38 8.02 1.65
C ARG A 84 -6.79 7.76 0.27
N ALA A 85 -6.62 6.49 -0.06
CA ALA A 85 -6.00 5.99 -1.27
C ALA A 85 -7.02 5.19 -2.10
N GLU A 86 -7.47 5.76 -3.21
CA GLU A 86 -8.37 5.09 -4.14
C GLU A 86 -7.60 4.26 -5.16
N ILE A 87 -8.05 3.02 -5.39
CA ILE A 87 -7.40 2.06 -6.29
C ILE A 87 -8.35 1.77 -7.45
N GLY A 88 -7.99 2.26 -8.64
CA GLY A 88 -8.68 2.02 -9.92
C GLY A 88 -8.00 0.98 -10.80
#